data_AF-A0A7C6RYQ3-F1
#
_entry.id   AF-A0A7C6RYQ3-F1
#
_cell.length_a   1.000
_cell.length_b   1.000
_cell.length_c   1.000
_cell.angle_alpha   90.00
_cell.angle_beta   90.00
_cell.angle_gamma   90.00
#
_symmetry.space_group_name_H-M   'P 1'
#
loop_
_entity.id
_entity.type
_entity.pdbx_description
1 polymer ?
#
loop_
_entity_poly.entity_id
_entity_poly.type
_entity_poly.pdbx_seq_one_letter_code
_entity_poly.pdbx_strand_id
1 'polypeptide(L)'
;MFQAQQAIFIYCVSPVHMGAGTAIGLIDNPIQRERHTEYPMIAGSGLKGAVRHHFWTQLDDNGRKDKGNLLNRLFGPETDASEFAGAVSFGDAQLVAFPVRCVKGAFVYATSSTALARAMRTLNVTGT
;
A
#
# COMPACT_ATOMS: atom_id res chain seq x y z
N MET A 1 -12.70 -7.03 -16.05
CA MET A 1 -12.18 -7.74 -14.85
C MET A 1 -12.57 -7.04 -13.55
N PHE A 2 -12.54 -5.70 -13.47
CA PHE A 2 -13.02 -4.95 -12.30
C PHE A 2 -14.25 -4.10 -12.64
N GLN A 3 -15.18 -3.94 -11.69
CA GLN A 3 -16.38 -3.10 -11.84
C GLN A 3 -16.13 -1.63 -11.49
N ALA A 4 -15.18 -1.37 -10.60
CA ALA A 4 -14.77 -0.04 -10.17
C ALA A 4 -13.27 -0.04 -9.86
N GLN A 5 -12.63 1.10 -10.04
CA GLN A 5 -11.20 1.33 -9.82
C GLN A 5 -11.04 2.71 -9.18
N GLN A 6 -10.09 2.87 -8.27
CA GLN A 6 -9.83 4.14 -7.62
C GLN A 6 -8.34 4.28 -7.30
N ALA A 7 -7.78 5.45 -7.63
CA ALA A 7 -6.43 5.80 -7.22
C ALA A 7 -6.41 6.28 -5.76
N ILE A 8 -5.42 5.84 -5.00
CA ILE A 8 -5.24 6.20 -3.59
C ILE A 8 -3.87 6.85 -3.43
N PHE A 9 -3.85 8.05 -2.85
CA PHE A 9 -2.62 8.72 -2.44
C PHE A 9 -2.42 8.52 -0.95
N ILE A 10 -1.23 8.03 -0.57
CA ILE A 10 -0.89 7.73 0.82
C ILE A 10 0.11 8.79 1.30
N TYR A 11 -0.28 9.52 2.33
CA TYR A 11 0.57 10.50 2.98
C TYR A 11 1.06 9.95 4.33
N CYS A 12 2.37 9.78 4.46
CA CYS A 12 2.98 9.28 5.70
C CYS A 12 3.10 10.41 6.72
N VAL A 13 2.24 10.39 7.75
CA VAL A 13 2.28 11.36 8.87
C VAL A 13 3.38 11.09 9.88
N SER A 14 3.84 9.84 9.97
CA SER A 14 4.97 9.40 10.77
C SER A 14 6.00 8.68 9.88
N PRO A 15 7.25 8.51 10.33
CA PRO A 15 8.18 7.62 9.64
C PRO A 15 7.55 6.23 9.49
N VAL A 16 7.60 5.67 8.28
CA VAL A 16 7.02 4.36 7.96
C VAL A 16 8.13 3.38 7.67
N HIS A 17 8.06 2.20 8.31
CA HIS A 17 8.93 1.08 8.05
C HIS A 17 8.13 -0.07 7.44
N MET A 18 8.20 -0.21 6.12
CA MET A 18 7.75 -1.42 5.42
C MET A 18 8.95 -2.33 5.24
N GLY A 19 9.07 -3.37 6.06
CA GLY A 19 10.24 -4.25 6.05
C GLY A 19 10.33 -5.10 4.78
N ALA A 20 11.54 -5.20 4.21
CA ALA A 20 11.84 -6.08 3.08
C ALA A 20 12.38 -7.46 3.51
N GLY A 21 12.39 -7.75 4.81
CA GLY A 21 13.11 -8.86 5.43
C GLY A 21 14.49 -8.43 5.94
N THR A 22 15.29 -9.42 6.39
CA THR A 22 16.68 -9.20 6.82
C THR A 22 17.60 -9.28 5.62
N ALA A 23 18.45 -8.27 5.43
CA ALA A 23 19.43 -8.26 4.36
C ALA A 23 20.84 -8.49 4.91
N ILE A 24 21.69 -9.18 4.14
CA ILE A 24 23.13 -9.24 4.39
C ILE A 24 23.70 -7.94 3.82
N GLY A 25 23.77 -6.89 4.64
CA GLY A 25 24.22 -5.56 4.23
C GLY A 25 24.55 -4.66 5.42
N LEU A 26 24.86 -3.38 5.15
CA LEU A 26 25.14 -2.40 6.21
C LEU A 26 23.91 -2.09 7.09
N ILE A 27 22.71 -2.28 6.52
CA ILE A 27 21.44 -2.05 7.19
C ILE A 27 20.79 -3.41 7.42
N ASP A 28 20.60 -3.77 8.69
CA ASP A 28 20.04 -5.08 9.07
C ASP A 28 18.61 -5.27 8.54
N ASN A 29 17.77 -4.25 8.74
CA ASN A 29 16.36 -4.25 8.37
C ASN A 29 16.06 -3.12 7.37
N PRO A 30 16.31 -3.34 6.06
CA PRO A 30 15.98 -2.35 5.05
C PRO A 30 14.48 -2.23 4.83
N ILE A 31 14.07 -1.03 4.40
CA ILE A 31 12.73 -0.81 3.87
C ILE A 31 12.57 -1.44 2.49
N GLN A 32 11.34 -1.77 2.13
CA GLN A 32 10.98 -2.32 0.84
C GLN A 32 11.26 -1.33 -0.29
N ARG A 33 11.91 -1.84 -1.33
CA ARG A 33 12.30 -1.09 -2.52
C ARG A 33 11.95 -1.87 -3.77
N GLU A 34 11.64 -1.14 -4.83
CA GLU A 34 11.44 -1.70 -6.15
C GLU A 34 12.80 -2.04 -6.79
N ARG A 35 13.00 -3.29 -7.23
CA ARG A 35 14.33 -3.80 -7.63
C ARG A 35 15.00 -3.08 -8.81
N HIS A 36 14.22 -2.52 -9.74
CA HIS A 36 14.79 -1.88 -10.95
C HIS A 36 14.95 -0.37 -10.82
N THR A 37 14.30 0.28 -9.86
CA THR A 37 14.46 1.73 -9.60
C THR A 37 15.14 2.04 -8.27
N GLU A 38 15.17 1.07 -7.36
CA GLU A 38 15.53 1.21 -5.96
C GLU A 38 14.66 2.23 -5.19
N TYR A 39 13.52 2.64 -5.76
CA TYR A 39 12.61 3.56 -5.10
C TYR A 39 11.90 2.87 -3.94
N PRO A 40 11.71 3.57 -2.80
CA PRO A 40 10.84 3.10 -1.74
C PRO A 40 9.46 2.73 -2.28
N MET A 41 8.94 1.59 -1.87
CA MET A 41 7.61 1.13 -2.25
C MET A 41 6.91 0.46 -1.07
N ILE A 42 5.59 0.40 -1.11
CA ILE A 42 4.77 -0.38 -0.18
C ILE A 42 4.09 -1.47 -0.99
N ALA A 43 4.40 -2.75 -0.71
CA ALA A 43 3.71 -3.84 -1.40
C ALA A 43 2.20 -3.80 -1.13
N GLY A 44 1.42 -4.05 -2.18
CA GLY A 44 -0.04 -4.09 -2.15
C GLY A 44 -0.57 -5.16 -1.19
N SER A 45 0.17 -6.26 -1.01
CA SER A 45 -0.14 -7.29 -0.02
C SER A 45 -0.04 -6.78 1.42
N GLY A 46 1.02 -6.02 1.73
CA GLY A 46 1.21 -5.40 3.05
C GLY A 46 0.13 -4.35 3.33
N LEU A 47 -0.17 -3.51 2.33
CA LEU A 47 -1.23 -2.52 2.44
C LEU A 47 -2.61 -3.16 2.63
N LYS A 48 -2.92 -4.19 1.84
CA LYS A 48 -4.16 -4.97 1.95
C LYS A 48 -4.30 -5.59 3.35
N GLY A 49 -3.23 -6.16 3.89
CA GLY A 49 -3.20 -6.73 5.23
C GLY A 49 -3.45 -5.69 6.32
N ALA A 50 -2.77 -4.53 6.25
CA ALA A 50 -2.95 -3.44 7.20
C ALA A 50 -4.38 -2.89 7.19
N VAL A 51 -4.94 -2.65 6.00
CA VAL A 51 -6.32 -2.17 5.84
C VAL A 51 -7.34 -3.20 6.34
N ARG A 52 -7.15 -4.49 6.00
CA ARG A 52 -7.98 -5.60 6.50
C ARG A 52 -8.00 -5.63 8.03
N HIS A 53 -6.82 -5.61 8.64
CA HIS A 53 -6.68 -5.64 10.10
C HIS A 53 -7.33 -4.42 10.76
N HIS A 54 -7.14 -3.23 10.20
CA HIS A 54 -7.76 -2.00 10.71
C HIS A 54 -9.29 -2.11 10.75
N PHE A 55 -9.93 -2.53 9.66
CA PHE A 55 -11.38 -2.72 9.65
C PHE A 55 -11.84 -3.82 10.62
N TRP A 56 -11.05 -4.89 10.76
CA TRP A 56 -11.36 -5.95 11.73
C TRP A 56 -11.38 -5.44 13.17
N THR A 57 -10.41 -4.59 13.53
CA THR A 57 -10.32 -4.00 14.89
C THR A 57 -11.46 -3.04 15.22
N GLN A 58 -12.16 -2.50 14.21
CA GLN A 58 -13.31 -1.61 14.40
C GLN A 58 -14.64 -2.35 14.54
N LEU A 59 -14.66 -3.69 14.43
CA LEU A 59 -15.87 -4.48 14.58
C LEU A 59 -16.08 -4.92 16.03
N ASP A 60 -17.19 -4.47 16.62
CA ASP A 60 -17.74 -4.99 17.88
C ASP A 60 -18.16 -6.47 17.73
N ASP A 61 -18.32 -7.19 18.84
CA ASP A 61 -18.66 -8.62 18.84
C ASP A 61 -19.96 -8.95 18.09
N ASN A 62 -20.96 -8.06 18.14
CA ASN A 62 -22.18 -8.19 17.32
C ASN A 62 -21.93 -7.88 15.83
N GLY A 63 -21.01 -6.96 15.52
CA GLY A 63 -20.63 -6.61 14.16
C GLY A 63 -19.81 -7.70 13.46
N ARG A 64 -19.12 -8.56 14.21
CA ARG A 64 -18.30 -9.64 13.66
C ARG A 64 -19.10 -10.72 12.92
N LYS A 65 -20.37 -10.95 13.29
CA LYS A 65 -21.21 -11.94 12.59
C LYS A 65 -21.63 -11.49 11.19
N ASP A 66 -22.12 -10.26 11.05
CA ASP A 66 -22.60 -9.75 9.76
C ASP A 66 -21.50 -9.08 8.92
N LYS A 67 -20.72 -8.19 9.53
CA LYS A 67 -19.66 -7.44 8.82
C LYS A 67 -18.37 -8.26 8.66
N GLY A 68 -18.13 -9.27 9.50
CA GLY A 68 -17.01 -10.19 9.33
C GLY A 68 -17.12 -11.01 8.03
N ASN A 69 -18.34 -11.43 7.66
CA ASN A 69 -18.59 -12.09 6.39
C ASN A 69 -18.34 -11.14 5.20
N LEU A 70 -18.78 -9.88 5.30
CA LEU A 70 -18.47 -8.87 4.29
C LEU A 70 -16.95 -8.64 4.11
N LEU A 71 -16.20 -8.52 5.20
CA LEU A 71 -14.75 -8.38 5.15
C LEU A 71 -14.06 -9.58 4.51
N ASN A 72 -14.51 -10.80 4.81
CA ASN A 72 -14.00 -12.01 4.16
C ASN A 72 -14.30 -12.01 2.66
N ARG A 73 -15.48 -11.58 2.22
CA ARG A 73 -15.81 -11.45 0.79
C ARG A 73 -14.95 -10.40 0.08
N LEU A 74 -14.62 -9.30 0.77
CA LEU A 74 -13.77 -8.24 0.21
C LEU A 74 -12.30 -8.68 0.15
N PHE A 75 -11.72 -9.11 1.26
CA PHE A 75 -10.28 -9.36 1.39
C PHE A 75 -9.86 -10.81 1.13
N GLY A 76 -10.78 -11.76 1.24
CA GLY A 76 -10.56 -13.22 1.20
C GLY A 76 -10.65 -13.84 2.61
N PRO A 77 -10.98 -15.14 2.73
CA PRO A 77 -11.02 -15.87 4.00
C PRO A 77 -9.62 -15.97 4.67
N GLU A 78 -9.56 -16.24 5.99
CA GLU A 78 -8.30 -16.38 6.73
C GLU A 78 -7.68 -17.78 6.61
N THR A 79 -8.49 -18.82 6.75
CA THR A 79 -8.00 -20.17 7.09
C THR A 79 -8.01 -21.14 5.91
N ASP A 80 -8.85 -20.90 4.90
CA ASP A 80 -8.94 -21.74 3.70
C ASP A 80 -9.03 -20.85 2.45
N ALA A 81 -7.88 -20.65 1.78
CA ALA A 81 -7.80 -19.96 0.50
C ALA A 81 -8.57 -20.67 -0.64
N SER A 82 -9.11 -21.85 -0.35
CA SER A 82 -9.79 -22.80 -1.24
C SER A 82 -11.22 -22.41 -1.59
N GLU A 83 -11.91 -21.60 -0.78
CA GLU A 83 -13.35 -21.34 -0.95
C GLU A 83 -13.64 -20.26 -2.00
N PHE A 84 -13.05 -19.07 -1.87
CA PHE A 84 -13.23 -17.97 -2.80
C PHE A 84 -12.12 -16.91 -2.69
N ALA A 85 -11.88 -16.20 -3.80
CA ALA A 85 -10.96 -15.06 -3.85
C ALA A 85 -11.62 -13.77 -3.32
N GLY A 86 -10.82 -12.89 -2.73
CA GLY A 86 -11.29 -11.56 -2.31
C GLY A 86 -11.66 -10.67 -3.50
N ALA A 87 -12.74 -9.89 -3.35
CA ALA A 87 -13.24 -8.98 -4.39
C ALA A 87 -12.32 -7.77 -4.67
N VAL A 88 -11.44 -7.38 -3.74
CA VAL A 88 -10.55 -6.22 -3.91
C VAL A 88 -9.11 -6.61 -4.22
N SER A 89 -8.52 -5.90 -5.19
CA SER A 89 -7.12 -6.00 -5.57
C SER A 89 -6.40 -4.70 -5.22
N PHE A 90 -5.33 -4.80 -4.44
CA PHE A 90 -4.47 -3.67 -4.09
C PHE A 90 -3.22 -3.71 -4.94
N GLY A 91 -2.95 -2.61 -5.64
CA GLY A 91 -1.66 -2.38 -6.30
C GLY A 91 -0.58 -1.97 -5.30
N ASP A 92 0.67 -2.11 -5.72
CA ASP A 92 1.81 -1.60 -4.96
C ASP A 92 1.79 -0.07 -4.93
N ALA A 93 1.99 0.52 -3.75
CA ALA A 93 2.09 1.97 -3.62
C ALA A 93 3.49 2.42 -4.04
N GLN A 94 3.54 3.25 -5.08
CA GLN A 94 4.76 3.77 -5.66
C GLN A 94 5.08 5.17 -5.13
N LEU A 95 6.37 5.51 -5.07
CA LEU A 95 6.79 6.84 -4.68
C LEU A 95 6.33 7.89 -5.71
N VAL A 96 5.58 8.89 -5.25
CA VAL A 96 5.20 10.07 -6.05
C VAL A 96 6.07 11.27 -5.72
N ALA A 97 6.22 11.58 -4.44
CA ALA A 97 7.09 12.64 -3.95
C ALA A 97 7.71 12.26 -2.61
N PHE A 98 8.96 12.70 -2.39
CA PHE A 98 9.72 12.40 -1.18
C PHE A 98 10.12 13.70 -0.47
N PRO A 99 9.92 13.82 0.85
CA PRO A 99 10.34 15.00 1.59
C PRO A 99 11.88 15.02 1.71
N VAL A 100 12.50 16.10 1.22
CA VAL A 100 13.94 16.32 1.28
C VAL A 100 14.21 17.65 1.99
N ARG A 101 15.18 17.67 2.90
CA ARG A 101 15.61 18.88 3.60
C ARG A 101 15.98 19.97 2.59
N CYS A 102 15.50 21.20 2.82
CA CYS A 102 15.80 22.36 2.01
C CYS A 102 16.15 23.55 2.91
N VAL A 103 17.19 24.31 2.55
CA VAL A 103 17.62 25.50 3.31
C VAL A 103 16.52 26.56 3.32
N LYS A 104 15.80 26.71 2.20
CA LYS A 104 14.67 27.64 2.07
C LYS A 104 13.36 26.87 2.22
N GLY A 105 12.70 27.01 3.37
CA GLY A 105 11.39 26.37 3.63
C GLY A 105 11.45 25.07 4.45
N ALA A 106 12.57 24.79 5.15
CA ALA A 106 12.84 23.59 5.96
C ALA A 106 12.92 22.27 5.17
N PHE A 107 11.92 21.97 4.33
CA PHE A 107 11.91 20.81 3.43
C PHE A 107 11.07 21.08 2.19
N VAL A 108 11.26 20.28 1.15
CA VAL A 108 10.46 20.29 -0.08
C VAL A 108 10.05 18.87 -0.44
N TYR A 109 8.92 18.73 -1.13
CA TYR A 109 8.53 17.46 -1.74
C TYR A 109 9.23 17.34 -3.10
N ALA A 110 10.33 16.59 -3.12
CA ALA A 110 11.08 16.33 -4.34
C ALA A 110 10.44 15.17 -5.13
N THR A 111 10.43 15.29 -6.46
CA THR A 111 9.98 14.24 -7.37
C THR A 111 10.90 14.16 -8.58
N SER A 112 10.71 13.16 -9.45
CA SER A 112 11.48 12.96 -10.68
C SER A 112 10.54 12.74 -11.87
N SER A 113 11.05 12.96 -13.08
CA SER A 113 10.32 12.63 -14.31
C SER A 113 9.87 11.16 -14.32
N THR A 114 10.72 10.25 -13.84
CA THR A 114 10.40 8.82 -13.72
C THR A 114 9.25 8.57 -12.74
N ALA A 115 9.27 9.18 -11.55
CA ALA A 115 8.20 9.02 -10.56
C ALA A 115 6.85 9.55 -11.08
N LEU A 116 6.86 10.73 -11.71
CA LEU A 116 5.67 11.33 -12.29
C LEU A 116 5.12 10.53 -13.48
N ALA A 117 5.98 10.07 -14.39
CA ALA A 117 5.56 9.26 -15.54
C ALA A 117 4.91 7.94 -15.10
N ARG A 118 5.44 7.33 -14.03
CA ARG A 118 4.85 6.12 -13.43
C ARG A 118 3.53 6.39 -12.73
N ALA A 119 3.43 7.49 -11.97
CA ALA A 119 2.18 7.91 -11.36
C ALA A 119 1.09 8.13 -12.43
N MET A 120 1.43 8.85 -13.50
CA MET A 120 0.53 9.07 -14.65
C MET A 120 0.11 7.75 -15.30
N ARG A 121 1.04 6.81 -15.50
CA ARG A 121 0.71 5.48 -16.03
C ARG A 121 -0.30 4.73 -15.15
N THR A 122 -0.15 4.80 -13.83
CA THR A 122 -1.07 4.17 -12.88
C THR A 122 -2.44 4.84 -12.91
N LEU A 123 -2.49 6.18 -12.95
CA LEU A 123 -3.74 6.95 -13.04
C LEU A 123 -4.52 6.65 -14.34
N ASN A 124 -3.82 6.54 -15.46
CA ASN A 124 -4.44 6.16 -16.74
C ASN A 124 -5.11 4.78 -16.69
N VAL A 125 -4.54 3.83 -15.93
CA VAL A 125 -5.13 2.50 -15.75
C VAL A 125 -6.39 2.56 -14.87
N THR A 126 -6.46 3.50 -13.93
CA THR A 126 -7.64 3.71 -13.06
C THR A 126 -8.73 4.59 -13.70
N GLY A 127 -8.53 5.08 -14.92
CA GLY A 127 -9.51 5.90 -15.65
C GLY A 127 -9.61 7.36 -15.18
N THR A 128 -8.55 7.86 -14.52
CA THR A 128 -8.44 9.24 -14.03
C THR A 128 -7.36 10.02 -14.76
#